data_AF-A0A8H8C8B8-F1
#
_entry.id   AF-A0A8H8C8B8-F1
#
_cell.length_a   1.000
_cell.length_b   1.000
_cell.length_c   1.000
_cell.angle_alpha   90.00
_cell.angle_beta   90.00
_cell.angle_gamma   90.00
#
_symmetry.space_group_name_H-M   'P 1'
#
loop_
_entity.id
_entity.type
_entity.pdbx_description
1 polymer ?
#
loop_
_entity_poly.entity_id
_entity_poly.type
_entity_poly.pdbx_seq_one_letter_code
_entity_poly.pdbx_strand_id
1 'polypeptide(L)' 'MSANKIIPNQFVKTVANRGKTIEVKFATKTETWDRSYLASGVQDDFSKAIEKADIPAGATVAVLA' A
#
# COMPACT_ATOMS: atom_id res chain seq x y z
N MET A 1 16.96 11.16 5.32
CA MET A 1 16.67 10.08 4.37
C MET A 1 15.52 10.56 3.51
N SER A 2 15.73 10.78 2.21
CA SER A 2 14.62 11.11 1.30
C SER A 2 13.61 9.98 1.35
N ALA A 3 12.32 10.30 1.44
CA ALA A 3 11.28 9.29 1.27
C ALA A 3 11.50 8.63 -0.09
N ASN A 4 11.62 7.29 -0.13
CA ASN A 4 11.75 6.54 -1.37
C ASN A 4 10.65 7.00 -2.32
N LYS A 5 11.03 7.73 -3.39
CA LYS A 5 10.05 8.23 -4.34
C LYS A 5 9.50 7.04 -5.10
N ILE A 6 8.23 6.74 -4.86
CA ILE A 6 7.48 5.72 -5.58
C ILE A 6 7.22 6.27 -6.98
N ILE A 7 7.64 5.54 -8.01
CA ILE A 7 7.49 5.97 -9.40
C ILE A 7 6.19 5.35 -9.96
N PRO A 8 6.11 4.03 -10.23
CA PRO A 8 4.87 3.31 -10.41
C PRO A 8 4.43 2.55 -9.14
N ASN A 9 3.12 2.41 -8.99
CA ASN A 9 2.50 1.50 -8.04
C ASN A 9 1.42 0.67 -8.74
N GLN A 10 1.11 -0.49 -8.15
CA GLN A 10 0.09 -1.40 -8.65
C GLN A 10 -0.96 -1.62 -7.56
N PHE A 11 -2.22 -1.65 -7.99
CA PHE A 11 -3.36 -1.90 -7.13
C PHE A 11 -3.36 -3.35 -6.64
N VAL A 12 -3.59 -3.52 -5.33
CA VAL A 12 -3.80 -4.83 -4.70
C VAL A 12 -5.29 -5.08 -4.56
N LYS A 13 -5.94 -4.33 -3.67
CA LYS A 13 -7.36 -4.42 -3.37
C LYS A 13 -7.81 -3.21 -2.58
N THR A 14 -9.11 -3.11 -2.36
CA THR A 14 -9.72 -2.08 -1.52
C THR A 14 -10.14 -2.70 -0.19
N VAL A 15 -9.76 -2.05 0.92
CA VAL A 15 -10.15 -2.49 2.26
C VAL A 15 -10.99 -1.44 2.95
N ALA A 16 -11.90 -1.89 3.81
CA ALA A 16 -12.71 -1.02 4.65
C ALA A 16 -12.06 -0.92 6.04
N ASN A 17 -11.72 0.29 6.47
CA ASN A 17 -11.24 0.57 7.82
C ASN A 17 -12.15 1.61 8.48
N ARG A 18 -12.85 1.22 9.56
CA ARG A 18 -13.70 2.11 10.37
C ARG A 18 -14.67 2.97 9.54
N GLY A 19 -15.28 2.38 8.51
CA GLY A 19 -16.23 3.04 7.60
C GLY A 19 -15.59 3.84 6.46
N LYS A 20 -14.26 3.80 6.32
CA LYS A 20 -13.52 4.41 5.21
C LYS A 20 -13.04 3.35 4.25
N THR A 21 -13.09 3.69 2.97
CA THR A 21 -12.57 2.87 1.88
C THR A 21 -11.14 3.27 1.59
N ILE A 22 -10.20 2.32 1.66
CA ILE A 22 -8.77 2.56 1.46
C ILE A 22 -8.28 1.66 0.36
N GLU A 23 -7.69 2.27 -0.67
CA GLU A 23 -7.02 1.56 -1.74
C GLU A 23 -5.64 1.09 -1.25
N VAL A 24 -5.44 -0.22 -1.24
CA VAL A 24 -4.16 -0.84 -0.95
C VAL A 24 -3.41 -1.00 -2.26
N LYS A 25 -2.21 -0.44 -2.33
CA LYS A 25 -1.30 -0.50 -3.48
C LYS A 25 0.09 -0.93 -3.03
N PHE A 26 0.92 -1.38 -3.95
CA PHE A 26 2.34 -1.59 -3.70
C PHE A 26 3.19 -0.88 -4.75
N ALA A 27 4.36 -0.39 -4.35
CA ALA A 27 5.33 0.20 -5.26
C ALA A 27 5.93 -0.91 -6.15
N THR A 28 5.86 -0.74 -7.46
CA THR A 28 6.58 -1.60 -8.41
C THR A 28 7.97 -1.03 -8.67
N LYS A 29 8.19 0.27 -8.48
CA LYS A 29 9.55 0.84 -8.55
C LYS A 29 9.70 2.07 -7.66
N THR A 30 10.87 2.16 -7.05
CA THR A 30 11.36 3.30 -6.30
C THR A 30 12.60 3.87 -6.99
N GLU A 31 13.15 4.98 -6.48
CA GLU A 31 14.45 5.49 -6.94
C GLU A 31 15.61 4.50 -6.72
N THR A 32 15.45 3.57 -5.77
CA THR A 32 16.54 2.67 -5.33
C THR A 32 16.39 1.23 -5.81
N TRP A 33 15.18 0.78 -6.16
CA TRP A 33 14.91 -0.60 -6.53
C TRP A 33 13.69 -0.73 -7.44
N ASP A 34 13.62 -1.82 -8.19
CA ASP A 34 12.51 -2.17 -9.09
C ASP A 34 12.03 -3.60 -8.76
N ARG A 35 10.73 -3.79 -8.52
CA ARG A 35 10.08 -5.09 -8.35
C ARG A 35 8.88 -5.20 -9.28
N SER A 36 8.89 -6.23 -10.10
CA SER A 36 7.75 -6.51 -10.99
C SER A 36 6.59 -7.22 -10.28
N TYR A 37 6.85 -7.88 -9.15
CA TYR A 37 5.85 -8.69 -8.45
C TYR A 37 6.00 -8.67 -6.93
N LEU A 38 4.89 -8.50 -6.23
CA LEU A 38 4.77 -8.68 -4.79
C LEU A 38 4.04 -10.00 -4.50
N ALA A 39 4.62 -10.85 -3.66
CA ALA A 39 3.99 -12.12 -3.29
C ALA A 39 2.59 -11.89 -2.71
N SER A 40 1.63 -12.70 -3.13
CA SER A 40 0.23 -12.59 -2.69
C SER A 40 0.07 -12.64 -1.17
N GLY A 41 0.86 -13.46 -0.47
CA GLY A 41 0.86 -13.49 1.00
C GLY A 41 1.22 -12.13 1.62
N VAL A 42 2.21 -11.43 1.07
CA VAL A 42 2.61 -10.10 1.56
C VAL A 42 1.55 -9.04 1.25
N GLN A 43 0.92 -9.14 0.07
CA GLN A 43 -0.22 -8.29 -0.29
C GLN A 43 -1.38 -8.44 0.70
N ASP A 44 -1.69 -9.68 1.09
CA ASP A 44 -2.78 -9.98 2.01
C ASP A 44 -2.46 -9.56 3.45
N ASP A 45 -1.24 -9.81 3.91
CA ASP A 45 -0.81 -9.40 5.25
C ASP A 45 -0.80 -7.87 5.38
N PHE A 46 -0.32 -7.16 4.36
CA PHE A 46 -0.36 -5.71 4.34
C PHE A 46 -1.80 -5.19 4.37
N SER A 47 -2.69 -5.80 3.59
CA SER A 47 -4.10 -5.40 3.58
C SER A 47 -4.79 -5.60 4.92
N LYS A 48 -4.55 -6.75 5.59
CA LYS A 48 -5.07 -7.02 6.94
C LYS A 48 -4.51 -6.04 7.97
N ALA A 49 -3.25 -5.61 7.79
CA ALA A 49 -2.67 -4.56 8.63
C ALA A 49 -3.40 -3.23 8.43
N ILE A 50 -3.69 -2.84 7.17
CA ILE A 50 -4.44 -1.61 6.86
C ILE A 50 -5.87 -1.65 7.41
N GLU A 51 -6.55 -2.80 7.45
CA GLU A 51 -7.88 -2.93 8.07
C GLU A 51 -7.87 -2.61 9.57
N LYS A 52 -6.76 -2.91 10.27
CA LYS A 52 -6.62 -2.72 11.72
C LYS A 52 -5.85 -1.47 12.12
N ALA A 53 -5.15 -0.84 11.17
CA ALA A 53 -4.31 0.32 11.43
C ALA A 53 -5.13 1.55 11.83
N ASP A 54 -4.53 2.45 12.60
CA ASP A 54 -5.11 3.77 12.82
C ASP A 54 -4.72 4.69 11.65
N ILE A 55 -5.67 4.92 10.75
CA ILE A 55 -5.43 5.64 9.51
C ILE A 55 -5.98 7.07 9.62
N PRO A 56 -5.13 8.09 9.41
CA PRO A 56 -5.51 9.48 9.59
C PRO A 56 -6.75 9.84 8.76
N ALA A 57 -7.54 10.77 9.28
CA ALA A 57 -8.71 11.29 8.59
C ALA A 57 -8.28 11.94 7.26
N GLY A 58 -8.80 11.41 6.15
CA GLY A 58 -8.49 11.87 4.79
C GLY A 58 -7.58 10.95 3.97
N ALA A 59 -6.96 9.94 4.58
CA ALA A 59 -6.18 8.98 3.81
C ALA A 59 -7.09 7.98 3.07
N THR A 60 -6.94 7.94 1.75
CA THR A 60 -7.70 7.07 0.83
C THR A 60 -6.84 6.01 0.15
N VAL A 61 -5.51 6.15 0.21
CA VAL A 61 -4.56 5.26 -0.45
C VAL A 61 -3.44 4.91 0.50
N ALA A 62 -3.16 3.62 0.64
CA ALA A 62 -2.01 3.07 1.34
C ALA A 62 -1.08 2.38 0.33
N VAL A 63 0.20 2.76 0.31
CA VAL A 63 1.18 2.18 -0.62
C VAL A 63 2.30 1.49 0.15
N LEU A 64 2.50 0.20 -0.08
CA LEU A 64 3.65 -0.55 0.43
C LEU A 64 4.86 -0.30 -0.46
N ALA A 65 5.92 0.31 0.08
CA ALA A 65 7.20 0.59 -0.59
C ALA A 65 8.36 -0.17 0.05
#